data_AF-A0A9R1R8X9-F1
#
_entry.id   AF-A0A9R1R8X9-F1
#
_cell.length_a   1.000
_cell.length_b   1.000
_cell.length_c   1.000
_cell.angle_alpha   90.00
_cell.angle_beta   90.00
_cell.angle_gamma   90.00
#
_symmetry.space_group_name_H-M   'P 1'
#
loop_
_entity.id
_entity.type
_entity.pdbx_description
1 polymer ?
#
loop_
_entity_poly.entity_id
_entity_poly.type
_entity_poly.pdbx_seq_one_letter_code
_entity_poly.pdbx_strand_id
1 'polypeptide(L)'
;MPLFKRTPFFLLDPPKDLDPKEKVFQVRFTKEIFRDYQEYLNRLNLYRKRVWTCKVSGKSNLTYEEALVSEQRAAEKAQQLPRELMSPVLQMIQYSTLNLTDLVNKIYGSLQENLFEGLELHAKRDGSEAACKILKVIGSGKTTSYEVGWIGQDNAITSTSVLRADDLIRKKAPCGRNMLKIFVRESTSQNSPWIVHMNLAKKYGIPTEPPKDMINGEGLSKARKRLANGTAEDASKRSKKDEEQVVPVKYPIDDLLVKPVADDPLLSKRCPASTDFKVPISSVGDLLMVWDFCMSFGRLLCLSPFSLSDLENAICHKETNLVLLVEIHTALLNLLINDEGEYFEFIQNKNRKSKVSLVTWKEYLCDFMEMTSISSNISTVRRGHYGLVPTSLKLEILRELVDEAIATIAVKEKLDERIDQQHALVAEKREIARKSKEEQKLIMEVATEKEMNQANAVQDGNENVNSQLVAKEGKERKNAPASKMGDVKLHLGRHLEKELLDQSVRTSPLGKDRYYNRYWFFRREGRLFVESADSKEWGYYSTKEELDALIGSLNIKGIRERALKQQLDKFYNKISNAVEKRLKEVTHQLLVEEAVLRRSSRVHAHPKDSPSTSFLEYVNTWKPVQKRNRSKDDRAT
;
A
#
# COMPACT_ATOMS: atom_id res chain seq x y z
N MET A 1 -4.96 10.16 -28.08
CA MET A 1 -5.63 11.29 -27.43
C MET A 1 -6.74 10.76 -26.54
N PRO A 2 -6.75 11.15 -25.25
CA PRO A 2 -7.74 10.70 -24.27
C PRO A 2 -9.17 11.02 -24.69
N LEU A 3 -10.08 10.11 -24.36
CA LEU A 3 -11.50 10.27 -24.63
C LEU A 3 -12.18 10.94 -23.44
N PHE A 4 -12.94 12.00 -23.70
CA PHE A 4 -13.82 12.62 -22.70
C PHE A 4 -15.13 11.84 -22.67
N LYS A 5 -15.51 11.22 -21.55
CA LYS A 5 -16.75 10.42 -21.44
C LYS A 5 -16.92 9.39 -22.60
N ARG A 6 -15.83 8.78 -23.05
CA ARG A 6 -15.75 7.82 -24.17
C ARG A 6 -15.99 8.41 -25.57
N THR A 7 -16.02 9.73 -25.71
CA THR A 7 -16.03 10.43 -27.01
C THR A 7 -14.69 11.11 -27.29
N PRO A 8 -14.27 11.24 -28.56
CA PRO A 8 -13.09 12.02 -28.93
C PRO A 8 -13.20 13.46 -28.41
N PHE A 9 -12.09 13.99 -27.90
CA PHE A 9 -11.99 15.36 -27.42
C PHE A 9 -10.95 16.12 -28.25
N PHE A 10 -11.34 17.28 -28.75
CA PHE A 10 -10.47 18.13 -29.58
C PHE A 10 -9.91 19.27 -28.73
N LEU A 11 -8.60 19.51 -28.87
CA LEU A 11 -7.93 20.64 -28.24
C LEU A 11 -8.32 21.92 -28.97
N LEU A 12 -8.23 23.06 -28.27
CA LEU A 12 -8.38 24.35 -28.93
C LEU A 12 -7.16 24.66 -29.79
N ASP A 13 -7.42 25.24 -30.97
CA ASP A 13 -6.38 25.83 -31.78
C ASP A 13 -5.76 27.05 -31.06
N PRO A 14 -4.45 27.29 -31.21
CA PRO A 14 -3.83 28.48 -30.66
C PRO A 14 -4.44 29.75 -31.30
N PRO A 15 -4.58 30.86 -30.53
CA PRO A 15 -5.01 32.14 -31.10
C PRO A 15 -4.09 32.57 -32.25
N LYS A 16 -4.69 33.05 -33.36
CA LYS A 16 -3.98 33.31 -34.63
C LYS A 16 -3.12 34.58 -34.61
N ASP A 17 -3.35 35.45 -33.63
CA ASP A 17 -2.85 36.82 -33.52
C ASP A 17 -1.95 37.00 -32.27
N LEU A 18 -1.22 35.96 -31.87
CA LEU A 18 -0.36 35.97 -30.69
C LEU A 18 0.94 36.75 -30.95
N ASP A 19 1.21 37.81 -30.17
CA ASP A 19 2.50 38.51 -30.18
C ASP A 19 3.53 37.69 -29.36
N PRO A 20 4.76 37.44 -29.87
CA PRO A 20 5.83 36.76 -29.14
C PRO A 20 6.17 37.32 -27.74
N LYS A 21 5.85 38.58 -27.45
CA LYS A 21 6.07 39.21 -26.13
C LYS A 21 4.84 39.22 -25.23
N GLU A 22 3.70 38.75 -25.71
CA GLU A 22 2.43 38.74 -24.98
C GLU A 22 2.46 37.74 -23.82
N LYS A 23 2.00 38.16 -22.62
CA LYS A 23 1.88 37.26 -21.47
C LYS A 23 0.60 36.44 -21.60
N VAL A 24 0.75 35.13 -21.71
CA VAL A 24 -0.37 34.18 -21.88
C VAL A 24 -0.29 33.01 -20.88
N PHE A 25 -1.42 32.35 -20.67
CA PHE A 25 -1.53 31.16 -19.83
C PHE A 25 -1.52 29.90 -20.70
N GLN A 26 -0.53 29.04 -20.53
CA GLN A 26 -0.42 27.79 -21.29
C GLN A 26 -0.67 26.56 -20.42
N VAL A 27 -1.46 25.62 -20.91
CA VAL A 27 -1.61 24.30 -20.27
C VAL A 27 -0.39 23.44 -20.59
N ARG A 28 0.34 23.01 -19.54
CA ARG A 28 1.67 22.37 -19.70
C ARG A 28 1.71 21.15 -20.63
N PHE A 29 0.64 20.34 -20.63
CA PHE A 29 0.61 19.03 -21.31
C PHE A 29 -0.26 19.01 -22.59
N THR A 30 -1.19 19.94 -22.78
CA THR A 30 -1.92 20.10 -24.06
C THR A 30 -1.36 21.21 -24.94
N LYS A 31 -0.53 22.10 -24.37
CA LYS A 31 0.03 23.29 -25.02
C LYS A 31 -1.02 24.31 -25.49
N GLU A 32 -2.29 24.12 -25.15
CA GLU A 32 -3.34 25.13 -25.38
C GLU A 32 -3.00 26.43 -24.66
N ILE A 33 -3.27 27.54 -25.34
CA ILE A 33 -2.92 28.89 -24.91
C ILE A 33 -4.21 29.67 -24.66
N PHE A 34 -4.24 30.40 -23.55
CA PHE A 34 -5.37 31.20 -23.10
C PHE A 34 -4.88 32.61 -22.75
N ARG A 35 -5.62 33.64 -23.19
CA ARG A 35 -5.39 35.03 -22.79
C ARG A 35 -6.09 35.34 -21.46
N ASP A 36 -7.29 34.79 -21.28
CA ASP A 36 -8.07 34.95 -20.06
C ASP A 36 -7.73 33.88 -19.01
N TYR A 37 -7.58 34.31 -17.76
CA TYR A 37 -7.22 33.44 -16.65
C TYR A 37 -8.38 32.53 -16.21
N GLN A 38 -9.63 32.99 -16.29
CA GLN A 38 -10.80 32.19 -15.92
C GLN A 38 -11.02 31.05 -16.92
N GLU A 39 -10.87 31.31 -18.21
CA GLU A 39 -10.91 30.27 -19.26
C GLU A 39 -9.81 29.23 -19.09
N TYR A 40 -8.58 29.68 -18.81
CA TYR A 40 -7.47 28.80 -18.48
C TYR A 40 -7.80 27.90 -17.28
N LEU A 41 -8.31 28.48 -16.19
CA LEU A 41 -8.68 27.74 -14.99
C LEU A 41 -9.82 26.74 -15.26
N ASN A 42 -10.83 27.14 -16.02
CA ASN A 42 -11.94 26.26 -16.40
C ASN A 42 -11.46 25.07 -17.24
N ARG A 43 -10.57 25.31 -18.20
CA ARG A 43 -9.95 24.26 -19.01
C ARG A 43 -9.06 23.34 -18.16
N LEU A 44 -8.25 23.90 -17.26
CA LEU A 44 -7.40 23.12 -16.36
C LEU A 44 -8.23 22.25 -15.40
N ASN A 45 -9.34 22.79 -14.88
CA ASN A 45 -10.29 22.07 -14.04
C ASN A 45 -10.96 20.93 -14.81
N LEU A 46 -11.29 21.11 -16.10
CA LEU A 46 -11.80 20.04 -16.96
C LEU A 46 -10.79 18.89 -17.08
N TYR A 47 -9.51 19.19 -17.28
CA TYR A 47 -8.45 18.17 -17.36
C TYR A 47 -8.20 17.44 -16.05
N ARG A 48 -8.44 18.09 -14.91
CA ARG A 48 -8.32 17.49 -13.57
C ARG A 48 -9.52 16.61 -13.18
N LYS A 49 -10.65 16.68 -13.90
CA LYS A 49 -11.80 15.79 -13.66
C LYS A 49 -11.44 14.36 -14.05
N ARG A 50 -11.81 13.37 -13.23
CA ARG A 50 -11.63 11.93 -13.52
C ARG A 50 -12.70 11.38 -14.47
N VAL A 51 -12.87 12.01 -15.63
CA VAL A 51 -13.87 11.64 -16.66
C VAL A 51 -13.22 11.22 -17.98
N TRP A 52 -11.88 11.13 -17.98
CA TRP A 52 -11.10 10.75 -19.15
C TRP A 52 -10.89 9.25 -19.18
N THR A 53 -10.89 8.73 -20.41
CA THR A 53 -10.62 7.33 -20.70
C THR A 53 -9.45 7.27 -21.66
N CYS A 54 -8.44 6.47 -21.32
CA CYS A 54 -7.33 6.19 -22.21
C CYS A 54 -7.87 5.48 -23.47
N LYS A 55 -7.64 6.04 -24.67
CA LYS A 55 -8.13 5.46 -25.93
C LYS A 55 -7.57 4.05 -26.16
N VAL A 56 -6.30 3.87 -25.82
CA VAL A 56 -5.50 2.67 -26.14
C VAL A 56 -5.77 1.56 -25.12
N SER A 57 -5.58 1.82 -23.82
CA SER A 57 -5.82 0.82 -22.77
C SER A 57 -7.30 0.61 -22.44
N GLY A 58 -8.16 1.61 -22.71
CA GLY A 58 -9.57 1.62 -22.32
C GLY A 58 -9.82 1.84 -20.82
N LYS A 59 -8.76 2.13 -20.02
CA LYS A 59 -8.91 2.50 -18.61
C LYS A 59 -9.67 3.82 -18.50
N SER A 60 -10.74 3.82 -17.71
CA SER A 60 -11.61 4.97 -17.47
C SER A 60 -11.39 5.54 -16.06
N ASN A 61 -12.04 6.67 -15.75
CA ASN A 61 -11.91 7.40 -14.47
C ASN A 61 -10.49 7.96 -14.21
N LEU A 62 -9.83 8.37 -15.29
CA LEU A 62 -8.52 9.03 -15.25
C LEU A 62 -8.68 10.54 -15.41
N THR A 63 -7.73 11.30 -14.89
CA THR A 63 -7.51 12.69 -15.32
C THR A 63 -6.94 12.69 -16.74
N TYR A 64 -6.96 13.85 -17.43
CA TYR A 64 -6.43 13.94 -18.79
C TYR A 64 -4.94 13.57 -18.85
N GLU A 65 -4.16 14.05 -17.88
CA GLU A 65 -2.72 13.79 -17.79
C GLU A 65 -2.43 12.32 -17.43
N GLU A 66 -3.16 11.73 -16.48
CA GLU A 66 -3.06 10.29 -16.19
C GLU A 66 -3.47 9.45 -17.41
N ALA A 67 -4.46 9.88 -18.18
CA ALA A 67 -4.88 9.21 -19.39
C ALA A 67 -3.80 9.30 -20.49
N LEU A 68 -3.12 10.45 -20.64
CA LEU A 68 -1.96 10.59 -21.53
C LEU A 68 -0.82 9.64 -21.16
N VAL A 69 -0.43 9.61 -19.87
CA VAL A 69 0.61 8.69 -19.38
C VAL A 69 0.18 7.23 -19.60
N SER A 70 -1.10 6.93 -19.39
CA SER A 70 -1.64 5.60 -19.67
C SER A 70 -1.69 5.26 -21.16
N GLU A 71 -1.87 6.24 -22.05
CA GLU A 71 -1.78 6.05 -23.50
C GLU A 71 -0.34 5.74 -23.91
N GLN A 72 0.62 6.52 -23.43
CA GLN A 72 2.04 6.31 -23.70
C GLN A 72 2.51 4.93 -23.26
N ARG A 73 2.24 4.54 -22.01
CA ARG A 73 2.59 3.20 -21.50
C ARG A 73 1.89 2.08 -22.27
N ALA A 74 0.67 2.31 -22.74
CA ALA A 74 -0.06 1.33 -23.53
C ALA A 74 0.51 1.20 -24.95
N ALA A 75 0.93 2.30 -25.56
CA ALA A 75 1.61 2.32 -26.86
C ALA A 75 2.99 1.63 -26.79
N GLU A 76 3.80 1.93 -25.78
CA GLU A 76 5.06 1.22 -25.50
C GLU A 76 4.82 -0.29 -25.33
N LYS A 77 3.77 -0.65 -24.60
CA LYS A 77 3.39 -2.05 -24.40
C LYS A 77 2.92 -2.72 -25.69
N ALA A 78 2.23 -1.99 -26.58
CA ALA A 78 1.84 -2.48 -27.90
C ALA A 78 3.06 -2.77 -28.80
N GLN A 79 4.15 -2.00 -28.65
CA GLN A 79 5.40 -2.20 -29.39
C GLN A 79 6.18 -3.44 -28.94
N GLN A 80 5.89 -4.01 -27.76
CA GLN A 80 6.49 -5.25 -27.26
C GLN A 80 5.94 -6.50 -27.96
N LEU A 81 4.94 -6.38 -28.83
CA LEU A 81 4.47 -7.53 -29.63
C LEU A 81 5.61 -7.98 -30.58
N PRO A 82 5.93 -9.28 -30.67
CA PRO A 82 6.97 -9.79 -31.57
C PRO A 82 6.73 -9.34 -33.02
N ARG A 83 7.80 -8.97 -33.74
CA ARG A 83 7.72 -8.39 -35.09
C ARG A 83 7.10 -9.37 -36.09
N GLU A 84 7.33 -10.65 -35.85
CA GLU A 84 6.86 -11.80 -36.62
C GLU A 84 5.32 -11.92 -36.56
N LEU A 85 4.72 -11.50 -35.44
CA LEU A 85 3.28 -11.53 -35.23
C LEU A 85 2.55 -10.29 -35.74
N MET A 86 3.28 -9.19 -35.98
CA MET A 86 2.67 -7.91 -36.39
C MET A 86 1.90 -8.05 -37.70
N SER A 87 2.51 -8.63 -38.74
CA SER A 87 1.89 -8.73 -40.06
C SER A 87 0.62 -9.63 -40.05
N PRO A 88 0.66 -10.87 -39.55
CA PRO A 88 -0.54 -11.73 -39.48
C PRO A 88 -1.67 -11.14 -38.64
N VAL A 89 -1.34 -10.50 -37.50
CA VAL A 89 -2.34 -9.90 -36.61
C VAL A 89 -3.00 -8.69 -37.28
N LEU A 90 -2.24 -7.81 -37.92
CA LEU A 90 -2.79 -6.63 -38.59
C LEU A 90 -3.66 -7.01 -39.81
N GLN A 91 -3.33 -8.09 -40.54
CA GLN A 91 -4.18 -8.63 -41.60
C GLN A 91 -5.52 -9.14 -41.08
N MET A 92 -5.54 -9.82 -39.94
CA MET A 92 -6.80 -10.28 -39.30
C MET A 92 -7.65 -9.13 -38.76
N ILE A 93 -7.04 -7.99 -38.43
CA ILE A 93 -7.72 -6.79 -37.95
C ILE A 93 -8.36 -6.03 -39.13
N GLN A 94 -7.63 -5.87 -40.23
CA GLN A 94 -8.06 -5.09 -41.38
C GLN A 94 -9.41 -5.60 -41.94
N TYR A 95 -10.39 -4.70 -42.06
CA TYR A 95 -11.76 -4.95 -42.52
C TYR A 95 -12.61 -5.90 -41.66
N SER A 96 -12.16 -6.26 -40.45
CA SER A 96 -12.98 -7.05 -39.55
C SER A 96 -14.22 -6.27 -39.12
N THR A 97 -15.38 -6.94 -39.13
CA THR A 97 -16.67 -6.40 -38.66
C THR A 97 -17.01 -6.82 -37.23
N LEU A 98 -16.18 -7.67 -36.62
CA LEU A 98 -16.39 -8.19 -35.26
C LEU A 98 -16.24 -7.09 -34.21
N ASN A 99 -16.93 -7.23 -33.08
CA ASN A 99 -16.66 -6.38 -31.92
C ASN A 99 -15.25 -6.65 -31.36
N LEU A 100 -14.72 -5.73 -30.56
CA LEU A 100 -13.34 -5.83 -30.05
C LEU A 100 -13.05 -7.14 -29.29
N THR A 101 -14.03 -7.64 -28.51
CA THR A 101 -13.84 -8.85 -27.71
C THR A 101 -13.75 -10.08 -28.61
N ASP A 102 -14.64 -10.18 -29.59
CA ASP A 102 -14.72 -11.31 -30.50
C ASP A 102 -13.57 -11.31 -31.51
N LEU A 103 -13.15 -10.13 -31.98
CA LEU A 103 -11.95 -9.98 -32.80
C LEU A 103 -10.71 -10.46 -32.05
N VAL A 104 -10.55 -10.06 -30.78
CA VAL A 104 -9.41 -10.49 -29.97
C VAL A 104 -9.45 -12.00 -29.71
N ASN A 105 -10.63 -12.58 -29.47
CA ASN A 105 -10.76 -14.02 -29.30
C ASN A 105 -10.41 -14.79 -30.59
N LYS A 106 -10.85 -14.30 -31.75
CA LYS A 106 -10.50 -14.86 -33.06
C LYS A 106 -8.99 -14.81 -33.32
N ILE A 107 -8.36 -13.65 -33.10
CA ILE A 107 -6.91 -13.48 -33.22
C ILE A 107 -6.19 -14.41 -32.25
N TYR A 108 -6.64 -14.47 -30.99
CA TYR A 108 -6.03 -15.32 -29.97
C TYR A 108 -6.12 -16.80 -30.35
N GLY A 109 -7.25 -17.28 -30.87
CA GLY A 109 -7.41 -18.65 -31.37
C GLY A 109 -6.50 -18.96 -32.56
N SER A 110 -6.47 -18.09 -33.57
CA SER A 110 -5.57 -18.26 -34.73
C SER A 110 -4.10 -18.25 -34.33
N LEU A 111 -3.71 -17.42 -33.36
CA LEU A 111 -2.36 -17.40 -32.82
C LEU A 111 -2.01 -18.63 -31.99
N GLN A 112 -2.98 -19.39 -31.49
CA GLN A 112 -2.77 -20.66 -30.79
C GLN A 112 -2.54 -21.82 -31.77
N GLU A 113 -3.16 -21.77 -32.95
CA GLU A 113 -3.06 -22.82 -33.97
C GLU A 113 -1.84 -22.66 -34.89
N ASN A 114 -1.42 -21.42 -35.17
CA ASN A 114 -0.30 -21.16 -36.08
C ASN A 114 1.06 -21.24 -35.36
N LEU A 115 1.97 -22.03 -35.92
CA LEU A 115 3.37 -22.20 -35.52
C LEU A 115 4.29 -21.48 -36.53
N PHE A 116 5.27 -20.72 -36.05
CA PHE A 116 6.17 -19.91 -36.89
C PHE A 116 7.60 -19.91 -36.33
N GLU A 117 8.56 -19.52 -37.17
CA GLU A 117 9.98 -19.48 -36.81
C GLU A 117 10.26 -18.49 -35.67
N GLY A 118 11.10 -18.88 -34.73
CA GLY A 118 11.43 -18.14 -33.52
C GLY A 118 10.48 -18.36 -32.33
N LEU A 119 9.43 -19.16 -32.46
CA LEU A 119 8.46 -19.42 -31.40
C LEU A 119 8.99 -20.42 -30.35
N GLU A 120 8.93 -20.06 -29.07
CA GLU A 120 9.31 -20.92 -27.93
C GLU A 120 8.09 -21.65 -27.37
N LEU A 121 8.22 -22.97 -27.18
CA LEU A 121 7.16 -23.90 -26.79
C LEU A 121 7.76 -25.14 -26.12
N HIS A 122 6.93 -26.10 -25.71
CA HIS A 122 7.42 -27.38 -25.20
C HIS A 122 7.23 -28.47 -26.24
N ALA A 123 8.08 -29.48 -26.22
CA ALA A 123 7.91 -30.66 -27.04
C ALA A 123 8.36 -31.91 -26.29
N LYS A 124 7.88 -33.07 -26.73
CA LYS A 124 8.31 -34.35 -26.14
C LYS A 124 9.73 -34.68 -26.60
N ARG A 125 10.63 -34.87 -25.64
CA ARG A 125 12.00 -35.34 -25.83
C ARG A 125 12.21 -36.55 -24.94
N ASP A 126 12.51 -37.70 -25.55
CA ASP A 126 12.83 -38.95 -24.83
C ASP A 126 11.77 -39.34 -23.78
N GLY A 127 10.49 -39.10 -24.09
CA GLY A 127 9.36 -39.38 -23.18
C GLY A 127 9.05 -38.30 -22.13
N SER A 128 9.84 -37.21 -22.07
CA SER A 128 9.68 -36.09 -21.14
C SER A 128 9.38 -34.76 -21.87
N GLU A 129 8.72 -33.80 -21.21
CA GLU A 129 8.43 -32.49 -21.80
C GLU A 129 9.63 -31.54 -21.60
N ALA A 130 10.23 -31.05 -22.69
CA ALA A 130 11.34 -30.10 -22.65
C ALA A 130 11.01 -28.82 -23.43
N ALA A 131 11.60 -27.69 -23.04
CA ALA A 131 11.42 -26.41 -23.73
C ALA A 131 12.25 -26.38 -25.04
N CYS A 132 11.65 -25.90 -26.12
CA CYS A 132 12.29 -25.79 -27.42
C CYS A 132 11.82 -24.53 -28.18
N LYS A 133 12.62 -24.11 -29.15
CA LYS A 133 12.38 -22.96 -30.03
C LYS A 133 12.31 -23.43 -31.47
N ILE A 134 11.27 -23.09 -32.20
CA ILE A 134 11.21 -23.37 -33.65
C ILE A 134 12.29 -22.54 -34.34
N LEU A 135 13.24 -23.20 -34.98
CA LEU A 135 14.29 -22.55 -35.78
C LEU A 135 13.86 -22.41 -37.22
N LYS A 136 13.16 -23.41 -37.76
CA LYS A 136 12.72 -23.42 -39.14
C LYS A 136 11.42 -24.19 -39.32
N VAL A 137 10.51 -23.65 -40.13
CA VAL A 137 9.31 -24.38 -40.56
C VAL A 137 9.62 -25.08 -41.87
N ILE A 138 9.56 -26.41 -41.87
CA ILE A 138 9.87 -27.26 -43.01
C ILE A 138 8.52 -27.78 -43.55
N GLY A 139 7.99 -27.15 -44.59
CA GLY A 139 6.69 -27.55 -45.12
C GLY A 139 6.40 -27.08 -46.54
N SER A 140 6.25 -28.05 -47.44
CA SER A 140 5.59 -27.93 -48.75
C SER A 140 4.39 -28.89 -48.76
N GLY A 141 3.17 -28.38 -48.55
CA GLY A 141 1.93 -29.17 -48.62
C GLY A 141 1.38 -29.70 -47.28
N LYS A 142 0.65 -30.84 -47.31
CA LYS A 142 -0.23 -31.38 -46.24
C LYS A 142 0.46 -31.86 -44.95
N THR A 143 1.79 -31.90 -44.89
CA THR A 143 2.54 -32.32 -43.68
C THR A 143 3.64 -31.32 -43.39
N THR A 144 3.45 -30.53 -42.33
CA THR A 144 4.43 -29.54 -41.85
C THR A 144 5.27 -30.14 -40.72
N SER A 145 6.58 -30.13 -40.88
CA SER A 145 7.56 -30.46 -39.83
C SER A 145 8.29 -29.20 -39.38
N TYR A 146 8.87 -29.26 -38.18
CA TYR A 146 9.50 -28.12 -37.52
C TYR A 146 10.88 -28.51 -37.05
N GLU A 147 11.89 -27.78 -37.49
CA GLU A 147 13.21 -27.85 -36.87
C GLU A 147 13.16 -27.04 -35.58
N VAL A 148 13.44 -27.68 -34.45
CA VAL A 148 13.43 -27.08 -33.11
C VAL A 148 14.80 -27.13 -32.47
N GLY A 149 15.19 -26.07 -31.77
CA GLY A 149 16.35 -26.03 -30.87
C GLY A 149 15.91 -26.20 -29.42
N TRP A 150 16.50 -27.13 -28.68
CA TRP A 150 16.20 -27.36 -27.26
C TRP A 150 16.88 -26.32 -26.38
N ILE A 151 16.15 -25.80 -25.39
CA ILE A 151 16.61 -24.71 -24.52
C ILE A 151 17.15 -25.29 -23.20
N GLY A 152 18.39 -24.95 -22.84
CA GLY A 152 19.04 -25.31 -21.58
C GLY A 152 18.71 -24.37 -20.41
N GLN A 153 19.29 -24.63 -19.23
CA GLN A 153 19.06 -23.84 -18.01
C GLN A 153 19.57 -22.38 -18.10
N ASP A 154 20.50 -22.12 -19.02
CA ASP A 154 21.11 -20.83 -19.33
C ASP A 154 20.42 -20.09 -20.49
N ASN A 155 19.28 -20.60 -20.96
CA ASN A 155 18.54 -20.11 -22.12
C ASN A 155 19.30 -20.26 -23.46
N ALA A 156 20.39 -21.03 -23.50
CA ALA A 156 21.14 -21.35 -24.71
C ALA A 156 20.53 -22.58 -25.44
N ILE A 157 20.71 -22.63 -26.77
CA ILE A 157 20.26 -23.77 -27.58
C ILE A 157 21.28 -24.90 -27.44
N THR A 158 20.90 -25.99 -26.80
CA THR A 158 21.80 -27.13 -26.50
C THR A 158 21.92 -28.13 -27.65
N SER A 159 20.85 -28.32 -28.43
CA SER A 159 20.79 -29.28 -29.54
C SER A 159 19.58 -28.99 -30.45
N THR A 160 19.59 -29.49 -31.68
CA THR A 160 18.46 -29.35 -32.63
C THR A 160 17.81 -30.68 -32.96
N SER A 161 16.52 -30.68 -33.31
CA SER A 161 15.74 -31.87 -33.69
C SER A 161 14.61 -31.49 -34.64
N VAL A 162 14.14 -32.43 -35.46
CA VAL A 162 13.00 -32.21 -36.37
C VAL A 162 11.79 -32.93 -35.81
N LEU A 163 10.71 -32.19 -35.55
CA LEU A 163 9.48 -32.68 -34.94
C LEU A 163 8.26 -32.46 -35.85
N ARG A 164 7.21 -33.27 -35.65
CA ARG A 164 5.90 -33.05 -36.27
C ARG A 164 5.05 -32.13 -35.40
N ALA A 165 4.03 -31.52 -36.00
CA ALA A 165 3.09 -30.65 -35.28
C ALA A 165 2.47 -31.33 -34.03
N ASP A 166 2.18 -32.63 -34.12
CA ASP A 166 1.54 -33.42 -33.06
C ASP A 166 2.45 -33.64 -31.82
N ASP A 167 3.76 -33.53 -32.00
CA ASP A 167 4.76 -33.70 -30.92
C ASP A 167 5.05 -32.38 -30.17
N LEU A 168 4.49 -31.26 -30.66
CA LEU A 168 4.66 -29.93 -30.10
C LEU A 168 3.51 -29.64 -29.11
N ILE A 169 3.87 -29.33 -27.86
CA ILE A 169 2.95 -29.06 -26.76
C ILE A 169 2.96 -27.57 -26.44
N ARG A 170 1.82 -26.91 -26.69
CA ARG A 170 1.66 -25.48 -26.42
C ARG A 170 0.86 -25.22 -25.14
N LYS A 171 1.53 -24.80 -24.06
CA LYS A 171 0.87 -24.47 -22.78
C LYS A 171 0.21 -23.08 -22.77
N LYS A 172 0.62 -22.14 -23.63
CA LYS A 172 0.08 -20.76 -23.67
C LYS A 172 0.25 -20.11 -25.05
N ALA A 173 -0.66 -19.21 -25.42
CA ALA A 173 -0.53 -18.37 -26.61
C ALA A 173 0.67 -17.40 -26.46
N PRO A 174 1.26 -16.91 -27.56
CA PRO A 174 2.50 -16.14 -27.53
C PRO A 174 2.31 -14.74 -26.93
N CYS A 175 1.06 -14.25 -26.91
CA CYS A 175 0.70 -13.02 -26.24
C CYS A 175 -0.67 -13.17 -25.55
N GLY A 176 -0.86 -12.45 -24.44
CA GLY A 176 -2.12 -12.47 -23.70
C GLY A 176 -3.23 -11.67 -24.39
N ARG A 177 -4.49 -12.06 -24.19
CA ARG A 177 -5.67 -11.34 -24.73
C ARG A 177 -5.69 -9.84 -24.41
N ASN A 178 -5.17 -9.43 -23.25
CA ASN A 178 -5.09 -8.02 -22.88
C ASN A 178 -4.06 -7.24 -23.72
N MET A 179 -2.95 -7.88 -24.12
CA MET A 179 -1.96 -7.30 -25.02
C MET A 179 -2.56 -7.09 -26.41
N LEU A 180 -3.28 -8.09 -26.93
CA LEU A 180 -4.01 -7.98 -28.19
C LEU A 180 -5.07 -6.86 -28.18
N LYS A 181 -5.82 -6.71 -27.08
CA LYS A 181 -6.78 -5.60 -26.92
C LYS A 181 -6.13 -4.22 -27.05
N ILE A 182 -4.95 -4.05 -26.43
CA ILE A 182 -4.16 -2.82 -26.50
C ILE A 182 -3.66 -2.61 -27.93
N PHE A 183 -3.09 -3.66 -28.53
CA PHE A 183 -2.53 -3.61 -29.89
C PHE A 183 -3.58 -3.28 -30.96
N VAL A 184 -4.77 -3.90 -30.91
CA VAL A 184 -5.87 -3.61 -31.83
C VAL A 184 -6.28 -2.14 -31.76
N ARG A 185 -6.39 -1.57 -30.55
CA ARG A 185 -6.79 -0.18 -30.35
C ARG A 185 -5.71 0.84 -30.76
N GLU A 186 -4.44 0.46 -30.63
CA GLU A 186 -3.30 1.30 -31.03
C GLU A 186 -3.10 1.31 -32.55
N SER A 187 -3.32 0.16 -33.20
CA SER A 187 -3.06 -0.02 -34.63
C SER A 187 -4.19 0.44 -35.54
N THR A 188 -5.38 0.77 -34.99
CA THR A 188 -6.58 1.06 -35.77
C THR A 188 -7.05 2.52 -35.69
N SER A 189 -7.48 3.03 -36.83
CA SER A 189 -8.06 4.36 -37.01
C SER A 189 -9.59 4.38 -36.82
N GLN A 190 -10.26 3.26 -37.09
CA GLN A 190 -11.70 3.08 -37.04
C GLN A 190 -12.07 1.74 -36.38
N ASN A 191 -13.20 1.71 -35.67
CA ASN A 191 -13.62 0.55 -34.85
C ASN A 191 -14.61 -0.40 -35.55
N SER A 192 -15.26 0.01 -36.65
CA SER A 192 -16.18 -0.85 -37.42
C SER A 192 -16.44 -0.25 -38.81
N PRO A 193 -16.06 -0.95 -39.91
CA PRO A 193 -15.09 -2.04 -39.89
C PRO A 193 -13.75 -1.56 -39.29
N TRP A 194 -12.98 -2.48 -38.73
CA TRP A 194 -11.66 -2.14 -38.19
C TRP A 194 -10.71 -1.78 -39.33
N ILE A 195 -10.13 -0.58 -39.29
CA ILE A 195 -9.20 -0.10 -40.32
C ILE A 195 -7.87 0.24 -39.68
N VAL A 196 -6.82 -0.45 -40.09
CA VAL A 196 -5.44 -0.24 -39.65
C VAL A 196 -4.94 1.13 -40.14
N HIS A 197 -4.12 1.82 -39.34
CA HIS A 197 -3.51 3.08 -39.74
C HIS A 197 -2.71 2.94 -41.05
N MET A 198 -2.87 3.89 -41.98
CA MET A 198 -2.22 3.83 -43.30
C MET A 198 -0.69 3.65 -43.22
N ASN A 199 -0.04 4.24 -42.21
CA ASN A 199 1.40 4.13 -42.01
C ASN A 199 1.82 2.69 -41.65
N LEU A 200 1.00 1.99 -40.86
CA LEU A 200 1.23 0.58 -40.50
C LEU A 200 0.88 -0.35 -41.66
N ALA A 201 -0.21 -0.06 -42.38
CA ALA A 201 -0.60 -0.83 -43.57
C ALA A 201 0.48 -0.80 -44.65
N LYS A 202 1.07 0.39 -44.93
CA LYS A 202 2.21 0.53 -45.86
C LYS A 202 3.46 -0.22 -45.36
N LYS A 203 3.78 -0.11 -44.06
CA LYS A 203 4.97 -0.74 -43.47
C LYS A 203 4.94 -2.26 -43.50
N TYR A 204 3.75 -2.86 -43.34
CA TYR A 204 3.57 -4.32 -43.27
C TYR A 204 2.93 -4.92 -44.54
N GLY A 205 2.81 -4.14 -45.63
CA GLY A 205 2.31 -4.63 -46.92
C GLY A 205 0.85 -5.11 -46.89
N ILE A 206 0.01 -4.44 -46.10
CA ILE A 206 -1.40 -4.84 -45.92
C ILE A 206 -2.25 -4.23 -47.05
N PRO A 207 -3.07 -5.01 -47.76
CA PRO A 207 -3.98 -4.51 -48.78
C PRO A 207 -4.91 -3.42 -48.21
N THR A 208 -4.86 -2.25 -48.84
CA THR A 208 -5.70 -1.08 -48.48
C THR A 208 -6.91 -0.94 -49.39
N GLU A 209 -7.06 -1.81 -50.39
CA GLU A 209 -8.25 -1.88 -51.24
C GLU A 209 -9.39 -2.60 -50.51
N PRO A 210 -10.61 -2.03 -50.46
CA PRO A 210 -11.75 -2.70 -49.85
C PRO A 210 -12.14 -3.97 -50.62
N PRO A 211 -12.47 -5.09 -49.94
CA PRO A 211 -12.95 -6.30 -50.60
C PRO A 211 -14.21 -6.03 -51.45
N LYS A 212 -14.32 -6.68 -52.61
CA LYS A 212 -15.44 -6.48 -53.57
C LYS A 212 -16.82 -6.72 -52.95
N ASP A 213 -16.91 -7.56 -51.92
CA ASP A 213 -18.14 -7.87 -51.18
C ASP A 213 -18.65 -6.72 -50.30
N MET A 214 -17.83 -5.70 -50.02
CA MET A 214 -18.23 -4.50 -49.29
C MET A 214 -18.77 -3.38 -50.19
N ILE A 215 -18.63 -3.52 -51.52
CA ILE A 215 -19.10 -2.55 -52.52
C ILE A 215 -20.57 -2.83 -52.90
N ASN A 216 -21.01 -4.10 -52.80
CA ASN A 216 -22.37 -4.53 -53.12
C ASN A 216 -23.13 -4.80 -51.81
N GLY A 217 -23.90 -3.80 -51.36
CA GLY A 217 -24.31 -3.66 -49.98
C GLY A 217 -25.23 -4.72 -49.38
N GLU A 218 -25.09 -4.91 -48.08
CA GLU A 218 -26.16 -5.06 -47.08
C GLU A 218 -25.52 -4.91 -45.68
N GLY A 219 -25.54 -3.70 -45.11
CA GLY A 219 -25.00 -3.48 -43.75
C GLY A 219 -24.77 -2.02 -43.35
N LEU A 220 -24.70 -1.10 -44.32
CA LEU A 220 -24.42 0.32 -44.07
C LEU A 220 -25.66 1.21 -44.25
N SER A 221 -26.80 0.88 -43.62
CA SER A 221 -28.00 1.74 -43.64
C SER A 221 -28.39 2.36 -42.30
N LYS A 222 -27.72 2.02 -41.18
CA LYS A 222 -28.06 2.62 -39.86
C LYS A 222 -27.06 3.64 -39.28
N ALA A 223 -25.87 3.81 -39.86
CA ALA A 223 -24.87 4.78 -39.36
C ALA A 223 -24.77 6.08 -40.17
N ARG A 224 -25.21 6.11 -41.44
CA ARG A 224 -25.05 7.28 -42.32
C ARG A 224 -26.14 8.36 -42.20
N LYS A 225 -27.23 8.11 -41.47
CA LYS A 225 -28.30 9.10 -41.23
C LYS A 225 -28.07 10.03 -40.03
N ARG A 226 -26.90 9.99 -39.38
CA ARG A 226 -26.58 10.85 -38.21
C ARG A 226 -25.42 11.82 -38.41
N LEU A 227 -24.82 11.91 -39.61
CA LEU A 227 -23.67 12.79 -39.86
C LEU A 227 -23.77 13.64 -41.14
N ALA A 228 -24.93 13.72 -41.78
CA ALA A 228 -25.12 14.48 -43.02
C ALA A 228 -26.36 15.40 -43.00
N ASN A 229 -26.67 16.01 -41.85
CA ASN A 229 -27.46 17.24 -41.78
C ASN A 229 -26.88 18.10 -40.67
N GLY A 230 -25.97 18.99 -41.06
CA GLY A 230 -25.25 19.87 -40.15
C GLY A 230 -24.40 20.87 -40.94
N THR A 231 -24.95 21.42 -42.01
CA THR A 231 -24.42 22.63 -42.64
C THR A 231 -25.41 23.76 -42.40
N ALA A 232 -24.93 24.76 -41.67
CA ALA A 232 -25.24 26.17 -41.75
C ALA A 232 -26.72 26.52 -42.00
N GLU A 233 -27.53 26.52 -40.92
CA GLU A 233 -28.63 27.46 -40.69
C GLU A 233 -29.33 27.09 -39.37
N ASP A 234 -28.68 27.31 -38.22
CA ASP A 234 -29.42 27.47 -36.95
C ASP A 234 -28.59 28.11 -35.82
N ALA A 235 -27.71 29.05 -36.17
CA ALA A 235 -26.87 29.77 -35.23
C ALA A 235 -27.58 30.94 -34.50
N SER A 236 -28.91 31.03 -34.54
CA SER A 236 -29.64 32.22 -34.03
C SER A 236 -30.76 31.95 -33.01
N LYS A 237 -31.05 30.71 -32.61
CA LYS A 237 -32.06 30.43 -31.58
C LYS A 237 -31.63 29.36 -30.58
N ARG A 238 -30.62 29.68 -29.78
CA ARG A 238 -30.36 28.98 -28.50
C ARG A 238 -29.60 29.86 -27.49
N SER A 239 -29.81 31.17 -27.54
CA SER A 239 -29.50 32.09 -26.45
C SER A 239 -30.78 32.28 -25.62
N LYS A 240 -30.98 31.43 -24.62
CA LYS A 240 -31.88 31.54 -23.44
C LYS A 240 -32.35 30.14 -23.00
N LYS A 241 -31.44 29.36 -22.42
CA LYS A 241 -31.71 28.33 -21.41
C LYS A 241 -30.39 27.67 -20.97
N ASP A 242 -29.44 28.50 -20.55
CA ASP A 242 -28.37 28.07 -19.65
C ASP A 242 -28.69 28.65 -18.27
N GLU A 243 -29.78 28.17 -17.67
CA GLU A 243 -29.84 28.11 -16.21
C GLU A 243 -29.17 26.79 -15.83
N GLU A 244 -28.20 26.90 -14.92
CA GLU A 244 -27.38 25.83 -14.39
C GLU A 244 -28.20 24.58 -14.02
N GLN A 245 -28.23 23.58 -14.90
CA GLN A 245 -28.51 22.22 -14.45
C GLN A 245 -27.28 21.69 -13.72
N VAL A 246 -27.23 21.94 -12.41
CA VAL A 246 -26.25 21.35 -11.48
C VAL A 246 -26.37 19.84 -11.57
N VAL A 247 -25.42 19.21 -12.28
CA VAL A 247 -25.29 17.74 -12.27
C VAL A 247 -25.03 17.31 -10.83
N PRO A 248 -25.82 16.40 -10.22
CA PRO A 248 -25.62 15.97 -8.84
C PRO A 248 -24.21 15.41 -8.66
N VAL A 249 -23.41 16.08 -7.82
CA VAL A 249 -22.03 15.65 -7.52
C VAL A 249 -22.09 14.33 -6.75
N LYS A 250 -21.56 13.25 -7.34
CA LYS A 250 -21.54 11.92 -6.72
C LYS A 250 -20.34 11.78 -5.79
N TYR A 251 -20.58 11.68 -4.49
CA TYR A 251 -19.55 11.45 -3.47
C TYR A 251 -19.21 9.95 -3.30
N PRO A 252 -17.99 9.58 -2.87
CA PRO A 252 -16.86 10.47 -2.55
C PRO A 252 -16.12 10.94 -3.81
N ILE A 253 -15.63 12.18 -3.80
CA ILE A 253 -14.82 12.81 -4.85
C ILE A 253 -13.42 13.14 -4.32
N ASP A 254 -12.51 13.66 -5.15
CA ASP A 254 -11.22 14.12 -4.64
C ASP A 254 -11.43 15.19 -3.55
N ASP A 255 -10.72 15.05 -2.43
CA ASP A 255 -10.85 15.86 -1.23
C ASP A 255 -10.66 17.36 -1.50
N LEU A 256 -9.80 17.72 -2.47
CA LEU A 256 -9.57 19.12 -2.87
C LEU A 256 -10.70 19.68 -3.74
N LEU A 257 -11.57 18.82 -4.28
CA LEU A 257 -12.71 19.19 -5.11
C LEU A 257 -14.02 19.24 -4.30
N VAL A 258 -13.97 18.91 -3.01
CA VAL A 258 -15.13 18.98 -2.10
C VAL A 258 -15.43 20.45 -1.81
N LYS A 259 -16.54 20.95 -2.37
CA LYS A 259 -17.08 22.27 -2.04
C LYS A 259 -17.98 22.16 -0.80
N PRO A 260 -17.93 23.13 0.14
CA PRO A 260 -18.89 23.22 1.23
C PRO A 260 -20.29 23.43 0.68
N VAL A 261 -21.26 22.64 1.14
CA VAL A 261 -22.70 22.78 0.85
C VAL A 261 -23.40 23.16 2.15
N ALA A 262 -24.51 23.90 2.09
CA ALA A 262 -25.25 24.35 3.29
C ALA A 262 -25.70 23.19 4.21
N ASP A 263 -25.93 22.00 3.64
CA ASP A 263 -26.32 20.79 4.38
C ASP A 263 -25.13 19.97 4.91
N ASP A 264 -23.89 20.47 4.82
CA ASP A 264 -22.73 19.74 5.32
C ASP A 264 -22.69 19.69 6.85
N PRO A 265 -22.37 18.52 7.45
CA PRO A 265 -22.17 18.43 8.88
C PRO A 265 -21.04 19.37 9.29
N LEU A 266 -21.25 20.11 10.39
CA LEU A 266 -20.26 21.02 10.94
C LEU A 266 -19.00 20.22 11.32
N LEU A 267 -17.95 20.40 10.53
CA LEU A 267 -16.65 19.80 10.80
C LEU A 267 -15.99 20.57 11.96
N SER A 268 -15.38 19.85 12.89
CA SER A 268 -14.56 20.49 13.92
C SER A 268 -13.36 21.20 13.29
N LYS A 269 -12.89 22.27 13.94
CA LYS A 269 -11.62 22.88 13.56
C LYS A 269 -10.49 21.88 13.81
N ARG A 270 -9.66 21.64 12.81
CA ARG A 270 -8.46 20.81 12.95
C ARG A 270 -7.48 21.48 13.91
N CYS A 271 -7.12 20.80 15.00
CA CYS A 271 -6.03 21.22 15.86
C CYS A 271 -4.68 21.06 15.14
N PRO A 272 -3.73 21.99 15.28
CA PRO A 272 -2.38 21.78 14.80
C PRO A 272 -1.72 20.62 15.56
N ALA A 273 -0.92 19.82 14.87
CA ALA A 273 -0.14 18.77 15.51
C ALA A 273 1.04 19.40 16.28
N SER A 274 1.41 18.81 17.42
CA SER A 274 2.58 19.22 18.19
C SER A 274 3.87 18.85 17.47
N THR A 275 4.87 19.75 17.53
CA THR A 275 6.17 19.62 16.84
C THR A 275 7.36 19.79 17.79
N ASP A 276 7.13 19.67 19.10
CA ASP A 276 8.08 19.86 20.20
C ASP A 276 9.08 18.69 20.39
N PHE A 277 9.59 18.17 19.27
CA PHE A 277 10.68 17.19 19.27
C PHE A 277 11.99 17.82 19.77
N LYS A 278 12.79 17.05 20.50
CA LYS A 278 14.15 17.43 20.93
C LYS A 278 15.16 17.30 19.79
N VAL A 279 14.88 16.44 18.81
CA VAL A 279 15.66 16.33 17.57
C VAL A 279 15.15 17.31 16.50
N PRO A 280 15.99 17.73 15.54
CA PRO A 280 15.52 18.50 14.39
C PRO A 280 14.37 17.79 13.66
N ILE A 281 13.35 18.55 13.22
CA ILE A 281 12.15 18.02 12.57
C ILE A 281 12.48 17.13 11.36
N SER A 282 13.51 17.50 10.59
CA SER A 282 13.98 16.73 9.43
C SER A 282 14.52 15.33 9.79
N SER A 283 14.92 15.12 11.04
CA SER A 283 15.51 13.87 11.52
C SER A 283 14.53 13.02 12.34
N VAL A 284 13.29 13.49 12.53
CA VAL A 284 12.25 12.75 13.27
C VAL A 284 11.90 11.44 12.58
N GLY A 285 11.85 11.43 11.24
CA GLY A 285 11.61 10.21 10.46
C GLY A 285 12.67 9.13 10.74
N ASP A 286 13.95 9.50 10.69
CA ASP A 286 15.08 8.62 10.99
C ASP A 286 15.02 8.11 12.44
N LEU A 287 14.71 8.99 13.39
CA LEU A 287 14.52 8.63 14.80
C LEU A 287 13.43 7.57 14.97
N LEU A 288 12.26 7.79 14.37
CA LEU A 288 11.13 6.87 14.45
C LEU A 288 11.44 5.52 13.82
N MET A 289 12.11 5.51 12.67
CA MET A 289 12.50 4.28 11.98
C MET A 289 13.52 3.47 12.79
N VAL A 290 14.58 4.10 13.32
CA VAL A 290 15.57 3.41 14.17
C VAL A 290 14.92 2.86 15.44
N TRP A 291 14.07 3.66 16.10
CA TRP A 291 13.36 3.23 17.30
C TRP A 291 12.41 2.06 17.02
N ASP A 292 11.60 2.14 15.95
CA ASP A 292 10.64 1.08 15.59
C ASP A 292 11.37 -0.23 15.25
N PHE A 293 12.53 -0.13 14.58
CA PHE A 293 13.39 -1.30 14.32
C PHE A 293 13.91 -1.92 15.62
N CYS A 294 14.53 -1.12 16.50
CA CYS A 294 15.06 -1.61 17.77
C CYS A 294 13.98 -2.25 18.64
N MET A 295 12.77 -1.70 18.65
CA MET A 295 11.65 -2.24 19.41
C MET A 295 11.02 -3.48 18.77
N SER A 296 11.04 -3.56 17.45
CA SER A 296 10.50 -4.70 16.69
C SER A 296 11.42 -5.90 16.76
N PHE A 297 12.74 -5.68 16.67
CA PHE A 297 13.77 -6.74 16.68
C PHE A 297 14.54 -6.82 18.00
N GLY A 298 14.08 -6.15 19.07
CA GLY A 298 14.79 -6.10 20.36
C GLY A 298 15.10 -7.47 20.98
N ARG A 299 14.25 -8.48 20.75
CA ARG A 299 14.56 -9.86 21.19
C ARG A 299 15.72 -10.49 20.42
N LEU A 300 15.80 -10.24 19.11
CA LEU A 300 16.90 -10.72 18.26
C LEU A 300 18.20 -9.97 18.58
N LEU A 301 18.08 -8.66 18.81
CA LEU A 301 19.18 -7.77 19.17
C LEU A 301 19.61 -7.87 20.64
N CYS A 302 18.90 -8.65 21.47
CA CYS A 302 19.09 -8.71 22.92
C CYS A 302 19.02 -7.34 23.62
N LEU A 303 18.19 -6.42 23.11
CA LEU A 303 17.97 -5.10 23.68
C LEU A 303 16.77 -5.11 24.64
N SER A 304 16.94 -4.47 25.79
CA SER A 304 15.83 -4.17 26.70
C SER A 304 14.87 -3.17 26.04
N PRO A 305 13.55 -3.26 26.24
CA PRO A 305 12.61 -2.29 25.70
C PRO A 305 12.82 -0.91 26.33
N PHE A 306 12.77 0.14 25.51
CA PHE A 306 12.94 1.55 25.93
C PHE A 306 11.94 2.46 25.20
N SER A 307 11.61 3.60 25.80
CA SER A 307 10.66 4.54 25.20
C SER A 307 11.30 5.37 24.07
N LEU A 308 10.48 5.94 23.18
CA LEU A 308 10.99 6.87 22.17
C LEU A 308 11.65 8.09 22.81
N SER A 309 11.13 8.55 23.96
CA SER A 309 11.73 9.65 24.71
C SER A 309 13.11 9.29 25.24
N ASP A 310 13.36 8.04 25.65
CA ASP A 310 14.69 7.60 26.12
C ASP A 310 15.72 7.66 24.99
N LEU A 311 15.34 7.21 23.80
CA LEU A 311 16.21 7.28 22.62
C LEU A 311 16.47 8.73 22.21
N GLU A 312 15.41 9.54 22.13
CA GLU A 312 15.50 10.96 21.82
C GLU A 312 16.42 11.71 22.80
N ASN A 313 16.26 11.44 24.10
CA ASN A 313 17.14 11.98 25.15
C ASN A 313 18.58 11.51 24.95
N ALA A 314 18.80 10.22 24.70
CA ALA A 314 20.13 9.66 24.55
C ALA A 314 20.88 10.25 23.34
N ILE A 315 20.20 10.45 22.21
CA ILE A 315 20.80 11.04 21.00
C ILE A 315 21.14 12.52 21.24
N CYS A 316 20.26 13.28 21.90
CA CYS A 316 20.49 14.68 22.22
C CYS A 316 21.47 14.89 23.38
N HIS A 317 21.80 13.84 24.13
CA HIS A 317 22.74 13.92 25.24
C HIS A 317 24.17 14.21 24.77
N LYS A 318 24.81 15.19 25.43
CA LYS A 318 26.16 15.65 25.07
C LYS A 318 27.28 15.04 25.91
N GLU A 319 26.95 14.41 27.04
CA GLU A 319 27.95 13.82 27.92
C GLU A 319 28.40 12.43 27.46
N THR A 320 29.41 11.88 28.13
CA THR A 320 30.06 10.61 27.79
C THR A 320 29.27 9.37 28.19
N ASN A 321 28.34 9.47 29.14
CA ASN A 321 27.57 8.33 29.64
C ASN A 321 26.35 8.04 28.74
N LEU A 322 26.58 7.30 27.65
CA LEU A 322 25.58 7.03 26.61
C LEU A 322 25.17 5.56 26.56
N VAL A 323 24.87 4.97 27.73
CA VAL A 323 24.60 3.53 27.89
C VAL A 323 23.68 2.98 26.80
N LEU A 324 22.52 3.61 26.60
CA LEU A 324 21.53 3.18 25.61
C LEU A 324 22.10 3.15 24.18
N LEU A 325 22.82 4.20 23.77
CA LEU A 325 23.43 4.24 22.44
C LEU A 325 24.53 3.19 22.30
N VAL A 326 25.36 3.01 23.34
CA VAL A 326 26.42 1.98 23.32
C VAL A 326 25.83 0.59 23.16
N GLU A 327 24.74 0.28 23.86
CA GLU A 327 24.02 -0.98 23.74
C GLU A 327 23.45 -1.18 22.34
N ILE A 328 22.78 -0.17 21.78
CA ILE A 328 22.21 -0.22 20.42
C ILE A 328 23.30 -0.47 19.38
N HIS A 329 24.39 0.31 19.40
CA HIS A 329 25.50 0.13 18.46
C HIS A 329 26.14 -1.25 18.61
N THR A 330 26.37 -1.69 19.85
CA THR A 330 26.98 -3.00 20.11
C THR A 330 26.08 -4.14 19.60
N ALA A 331 24.78 -4.04 19.80
CA ALA A 331 23.82 -5.04 19.33
C ALA A 331 23.78 -5.11 17.80
N LEU A 332 23.67 -3.97 17.12
CA LEU A 332 23.64 -3.90 15.65
C LEU A 332 24.95 -4.40 15.04
N LEU A 333 26.10 -3.95 15.55
CA LEU A 333 27.40 -4.38 15.03
C LEU A 333 27.65 -5.88 15.25
N ASN A 334 27.24 -6.45 16.38
CA ASN A 334 27.32 -7.90 16.60
C ASN A 334 26.41 -8.67 15.64
N LEU A 335 25.21 -8.15 15.35
CA LEU A 335 24.33 -8.76 14.35
C LEU A 335 25.02 -8.80 12.97
N LEU A 336 25.60 -7.69 12.52
CA LEU A 336 26.30 -7.61 11.23
C LEU A 336 27.53 -8.53 11.16
N ILE A 337 28.28 -8.66 12.26
CA ILE A 337 29.43 -9.58 12.32
C ILE A 337 28.98 -11.04 12.25
N ASN A 338 27.87 -11.39 12.90
CA ASN A 338 27.35 -12.76 12.92
C ASN A 338 26.72 -13.18 11.58
N ASP A 339 26.35 -12.23 10.72
CA ASP A 339 25.76 -12.49 9.40
C ASP A 339 26.79 -12.92 8.35
N GLU A 340 28.09 -12.81 8.65
CA GLU A 340 29.21 -13.14 7.73
C GLU A 340 29.17 -12.37 6.39
N GLY A 341 28.52 -11.20 6.35
CA GLY A 341 28.42 -10.32 5.17
C GLY A 341 29.62 -9.38 4.96
N GLU A 342 29.43 -8.32 4.15
CA GLU A 342 30.50 -7.38 3.76
C GLU A 342 31.22 -6.75 4.97
N TYR A 343 30.46 -6.39 6.00
CA TYR A 343 31.04 -5.83 7.22
C TYR A 343 31.92 -6.84 7.97
N PHE A 344 31.54 -8.11 7.99
CA PHE A 344 32.36 -9.16 8.59
C PHE A 344 33.68 -9.33 7.84
N GLU A 345 33.65 -9.40 6.50
CA GLU A 345 34.85 -9.47 5.66
C GLU A 345 35.78 -8.26 5.89
N PHE A 346 35.21 -7.05 5.99
CA PHE A 346 35.95 -5.83 6.28
C PHE A 346 36.68 -5.90 7.64
N ILE A 347 36.01 -6.42 8.67
CA ILE A 347 36.57 -6.57 10.02
C ILE A 347 37.64 -7.68 10.07
N GLN A 348 37.49 -8.77 9.30
CA GLN A 348 38.52 -9.80 9.14
C GLN A 348 39.78 -9.25 8.45
N ASN A 349 39.62 -8.43 7.41
CA ASN A 349 40.75 -7.78 6.73
C ASN A 349 41.55 -6.86 7.66
N LYS A 350 40.91 -6.30 8.70
CA LYS A 350 41.56 -5.51 9.76
C LYS A 350 42.11 -6.34 10.92
N ASN A 351 42.06 -7.68 10.85
CA ASN A 351 42.50 -8.62 11.89
C ASN A 351 41.84 -8.38 13.26
N ARG A 352 40.57 -7.96 13.29
CA ARG A 352 39.83 -7.72 14.52
C ARG A 352 39.12 -8.98 15.01
N LYS A 353 38.82 -9.03 16.31
CA LYS A 353 38.03 -10.11 16.90
C LYS A 353 36.58 -10.04 16.43
N SER A 354 35.94 -11.17 16.17
CA SER A 354 34.53 -11.27 15.73
C SER A 354 33.51 -11.08 16.87
N LYS A 355 33.78 -10.21 17.84
CA LYS A 355 32.85 -9.93 18.95
C LYS A 355 33.01 -8.51 19.48
N VAL A 356 31.94 -7.74 19.44
CA VAL A 356 31.89 -6.37 19.95
C VAL A 356 31.43 -6.38 21.41
N SER A 357 32.14 -5.62 22.25
CA SER A 357 31.81 -5.42 23.65
C SER A 357 31.45 -3.95 23.91
N LEU A 358 30.83 -3.68 25.06
CA LEU A 358 30.51 -2.31 25.51
C LEU A 358 31.75 -1.41 25.69
N VAL A 359 32.96 -1.98 25.69
CA VAL A 359 34.22 -1.22 25.78
C VAL A 359 34.83 -0.99 24.40
N THR A 360 34.68 -1.95 23.48
CA THR A 360 35.32 -1.95 22.15
C THR A 360 34.45 -1.37 21.04
N TRP A 361 33.14 -1.19 21.27
CA TRP A 361 32.16 -0.73 20.27
C TRP A 361 32.61 0.47 19.43
N LYS A 362 33.27 1.47 20.03
CA LYS A 362 33.70 2.69 19.34
C LYS A 362 34.68 2.41 18.20
N GLU A 363 35.51 1.39 18.32
CA GLU A 363 36.50 1.05 17.30
C GLU A 363 35.83 0.41 16.09
N TYR A 364 34.93 -0.54 16.34
CA TYR A 364 34.10 -1.19 15.32
C TYR A 364 33.17 -0.19 14.66
N LEU A 365 32.59 0.74 15.41
CA LEU A 365 31.78 1.81 14.83
C LEU A 365 32.60 2.69 13.89
N CYS A 366 33.83 3.05 14.25
CA CYS A 366 34.71 3.78 13.35
C CYS A 366 35.04 2.99 12.08
N ASP A 367 35.23 1.67 12.18
CA ASP A 367 35.46 0.83 11.00
C ASP A 367 34.23 0.78 10.09
N PHE A 368 33.03 0.66 10.68
CA PHE A 368 31.78 0.73 9.94
C PHE A 368 31.61 2.08 9.22
N MET A 369 31.92 3.19 9.90
CA MET A 369 31.89 4.53 9.31
C MET A 369 32.89 4.68 8.16
N GLU A 370 34.08 4.09 8.27
CA GLU A 370 35.09 4.07 7.20
C GLU A 370 34.60 3.27 5.99
N MET A 371 33.95 2.12 6.22
CA MET A 371 33.39 1.27 5.17
C MET A 371 32.24 1.95 4.42
N THR A 372 31.33 2.60 5.14
CA THR A 372 30.12 3.25 4.59
C THR A 372 30.36 4.67 4.06
N SER A 373 31.62 5.11 3.98
CA SER A 373 32.01 6.46 3.53
C SER A 373 31.49 7.62 4.42
N ILE A 374 31.05 7.34 5.66
CA ILE A 374 30.72 8.37 6.66
C ILE A 374 32.02 8.88 7.29
N SER A 375 32.73 9.76 6.58
CA SER A 375 34.06 10.24 6.99
C SER A 375 34.04 11.29 8.12
N SER A 376 32.88 11.90 8.38
CA SER A 376 32.75 12.98 9.36
C SER A 376 32.86 12.48 10.81
N ASN A 377 33.61 13.20 11.64
CA ASN A 377 33.73 12.99 13.09
C ASN A 377 34.29 11.64 13.57
N ILE A 378 34.85 10.78 12.71
CA ILE A 378 35.47 9.49 13.09
C ILE A 378 36.49 9.67 14.23
N SER A 379 37.33 10.71 14.15
CA SER A 379 38.33 11.00 15.18
C SER A 379 37.71 11.30 16.56
N THR A 380 36.53 11.92 16.59
CA THR A 380 35.79 12.26 17.81
C THR A 380 35.20 11.01 18.44
N VAL A 381 34.63 10.12 17.62
CA VAL A 381 34.12 8.80 18.04
C VAL A 381 35.25 7.93 18.59
N ARG A 382 36.38 7.86 17.88
CA ARG A 382 37.56 7.07 18.28
C ARG A 382 38.10 7.50 19.66
N ARG A 383 38.05 8.81 19.95
CA ARG A 383 38.44 9.40 21.25
C ARG A 383 37.41 9.17 22.36
N GLY A 384 36.25 8.55 22.08
CA GLY A 384 35.20 8.28 23.07
C GLY A 384 34.23 9.44 23.31
N HIS A 385 34.28 10.49 22.50
CA HIS A 385 33.44 11.68 22.67
C HIS A 385 32.18 11.61 21.79
N TYR A 386 31.56 10.44 21.69
CA TYR A 386 30.39 10.23 20.83
C TYR A 386 29.22 11.18 21.18
N GLY A 387 29.11 11.61 22.44
CA GLY A 387 28.12 12.60 22.89
C GLY A 387 28.21 13.94 22.16
N LEU A 388 29.42 14.35 21.76
CA LEU A 388 29.68 15.61 21.05
C LEU A 388 29.38 15.52 19.54
N VAL A 389 29.09 14.33 19.02
CA VAL A 389 28.70 14.16 17.61
C VAL A 389 27.34 14.83 17.38
N PRO A 390 27.13 15.57 16.27
CA PRO A 390 25.86 16.19 15.94
C PRO A 390 24.71 15.17 15.94
N THR A 391 23.54 15.56 16.45
CA THR A 391 22.32 14.74 16.51
C THR A 391 21.96 14.14 15.15
N SER A 392 22.06 14.93 14.08
CA SER A 392 21.79 14.46 12.71
C SER A 392 22.75 13.34 12.28
N LEU A 393 24.04 13.47 12.60
CA LEU A 393 25.05 12.47 12.25
C LEU A 393 24.92 11.21 13.10
N LYS A 394 24.57 11.32 14.39
CA LYS A 394 24.25 10.14 15.22
C LYS A 394 23.09 9.33 14.61
N LEU A 395 22.05 10.03 14.15
CA LEU A 395 20.89 9.40 13.51
C LEU A 395 21.21 8.81 12.14
N GLU A 396 22.02 9.50 11.34
CA GLU A 396 22.52 8.98 10.06
C GLU A 396 23.30 7.68 10.25
N ILE A 397 24.25 7.65 11.19
CA ILE A 397 25.01 6.43 11.52
C ILE A 397 24.08 5.28 11.93
N LEU A 398 23.09 5.56 12.80
CA LEU A 398 22.13 4.56 13.25
C LEU A 398 21.20 4.09 12.13
N ARG A 399 20.80 4.98 11.21
CA ARG A 399 20.01 4.62 10.03
C ARG A 399 20.78 3.65 9.14
N GLU A 400 22.00 3.98 8.76
CA GLU A 400 22.81 3.11 7.89
C GLU A 400 23.06 1.75 8.57
N LEU A 401 23.32 1.72 9.89
CA LEU A 401 23.43 0.45 10.63
C LEU A 401 22.14 -0.37 10.60
N VAL A 402 20.97 0.28 10.69
CA VAL A 402 19.67 -0.39 10.61
C VAL A 402 19.40 -0.89 9.19
N ASP A 403 19.76 -0.11 8.17
CA ASP A 403 19.59 -0.50 6.76
C ASP A 403 20.42 -1.75 6.43
N GLU A 404 21.68 -1.80 6.87
CA GLU A 404 22.52 -3.00 6.79
C GLU A 404 21.93 -4.16 7.62
N ALA A 405 21.43 -3.87 8.83
CA ALA A 405 20.83 -4.90 9.68
C ALA A 405 19.58 -5.54 9.04
N ILE A 406 18.78 -4.76 8.29
CA ILE A 406 17.62 -5.28 7.56
C ILE A 406 18.04 -6.21 6.41
N ALA A 407 19.24 -6.02 5.85
CA ALA A 407 19.77 -6.87 4.80
C ALA A 407 20.26 -8.25 5.31
N THR A 408 20.48 -8.41 6.63
CA THR A 408 20.96 -9.65 7.23
C THR A 408 19.98 -10.82 7.10
N ILE A 409 20.50 -12.04 6.98
CA ILE A 409 19.73 -13.28 6.89
C ILE A 409 18.86 -13.45 8.14
N ALA A 410 19.45 -13.24 9.32
CA ALA A 410 18.74 -13.42 10.60
C ALA A 410 17.50 -12.51 10.73
N VAL A 411 17.57 -11.26 10.24
CA VAL A 411 16.43 -10.34 10.24
C VAL A 411 15.40 -10.75 9.17
N LYS A 412 15.86 -11.14 7.97
CA LYS A 412 14.98 -11.61 6.88
C LYS A 412 14.19 -12.85 7.27
N GLU A 413 14.84 -13.86 7.84
CA GLU A 413 14.18 -15.08 8.34
C GLU A 413 13.12 -14.73 9.39
N LYS A 414 13.44 -13.82 10.32
CA LYS A 414 12.47 -13.36 11.32
C LYS A 414 11.29 -12.60 10.70
N LEU A 415 11.52 -11.90 9.61
CA LEU A 415 10.49 -11.20 8.86
C LEU A 415 9.56 -12.22 8.17
N ASP A 416 10.13 -13.20 7.49
CA ASP A 416 9.41 -14.27 6.79
C ASP A 416 8.56 -15.09 7.76
N GLU A 417 9.11 -15.46 8.93
CA GLU A 417 8.34 -16.12 10.00
C GLU A 417 7.12 -15.29 10.43
N ARG A 418 7.25 -13.97 10.55
CA ARG A 418 6.11 -13.09 10.91
C ARG A 418 5.10 -12.98 9.77
N ILE A 419 5.56 -12.95 8.52
CA ILE A 419 4.70 -12.95 7.34
C ILE A 419 3.87 -14.23 7.30
N ASP A 420 4.50 -15.39 7.53
CA ASP A 420 3.83 -16.68 7.56
C ASP A 420 2.82 -16.78 8.71
N GLN A 421 3.18 -16.35 9.91
CA GLN A 421 2.26 -16.28 11.05
C GLN A 421 1.06 -15.36 10.75
N GLN A 422 1.31 -14.20 10.13
CA GLN A 422 0.24 -13.30 9.71
C GLN A 422 -0.68 -13.96 8.67
N HIS A 423 -0.14 -14.68 7.69
CA HIS A 423 -0.93 -15.43 6.72
C HIS A 423 -1.77 -16.53 7.37
N ALA A 424 -1.22 -17.25 8.34
CA ALA A 424 -1.93 -18.26 9.12
C ALA A 424 -3.10 -17.66 9.90
N LEU A 425 -2.88 -16.54 10.61
CA LEU A 425 -3.95 -15.84 11.35
C LEU A 425 -5.05 -15.31 10.42
N VAL A 426 -4.70 -14.79 9.23
CA VAL A 426 -5.71 -14.38 8.23
C VAL A 426 -6.51 -15.58 7.73
N ALA A 427 -5.85 -16.72 7.49
CA ALA A 427 -6.52 -17.94 7.06
C ALA A 427 -7.49 -18.45 8.16
N GLU A 428 -7.06 -18.46 9.41
CA GLU A 428 -7.91 -18.83 10.55
C GLU A 428 -9.13 -17.91 10.68
N LYS A 429 -8.93 -16.58 10.54
CA LYS A 429 -10.03 -15.62 10.54
C LYS A 429 -11.03 -15.87 9.41
N ARG A 430 -10.56 -16.26 8.21
CA ARG A 430 -11.43 -16.60 7.08
C ARG A 430 -12.20 -17.89 7.32
N GLU A 431 -11.55 -18.91 7.90
CA GLU A 431 -12.20 -20.17 8.26
C GLU A 431 -13.28 -19.97 9.33
N ILE A 432 -13.03 -19.16 10.36
CA ILE A 432 -14.04 -18.81 11.37
C ILE A 432 -15.23 -18.09 10.72
N ALA A 433 -14.96 -17.15 9.80
CA ALA A 433 -16.02 -16.46 9.07
C ALA A 433 -16.84 -17.40 8.17
N ARG A 434 -16.21 -18.39 7.54
CA ARG A 434 -16.88 -19.43 6.74
C ARG A 434 -17.79 -20.30 7.62
N LYS A 435 -17.26 -20.84 8.72
CA LYS A 435 -18.04 -21.63 9.71
C LYS A 435 -19.23 -20.82 10.26
N SER A 436 -19.02 -19.54 10.55
CA SER A 436 -20.11 -18.66 11.02
C SER A 436 -21.21 -18.45 9.98
N LYS A 437 -20.88 -18.38 8.69
CA LYS A 437 -21.87 -18.27 7.60
C LYS A 437 -22.62 -19.58 7.39
N GLU A 438 -21.93 -20.72 7.49
CA GLU A 438 -22.53 -22.05 7.40
C GLU A 438 -23.51 -22.30 8.54
N GLU A 439 -23.13 -21.94 9.78
CA GLU A 439 -24.04 -22.00 10.92
C GLU A 439 -25.26 -21.09 10.76
N GLN A 440 -25.08 -19.86 10.24
CA GLN A 440 -26.21 -18.97 9.95
C GLN A 440 -27.16 -19.55 8.90
N LYS A 441 -26.61 -20.18 7.86
CA LYS A 441 -27.39 -20.85 6.83
C LYS A 441 -28.19 -22.02 7.41
N LEU A 442 -27.56 -22.85 8.24
CA LEU A 442 -28.21 -23.98 8.91
C LEU A 442 -29.34 -23.51 9.85
N ILE A 443 -29.12 -22.42 10.59
CA ILE A 443 -30.16 -21.82 11.44
C ILE A 443 -31.34 -21.32 10.61
N MET A 444 -31.07 -20.70 9.46
CA MET A 444 -32.10 -20.20 8.54
C MET A 444 -32.89 -21.36 7.91
N GLU A 445 -32.21 -22.43 7.48
CA GLU A 445 -32.85 -23.64 6.92
C GLU A 445 -33.76 -24.32 7.97
N VAL A 446 -33.28 -24.50 9.21
CA VAL A 446 -34.09 -25.05 10.32
C VAL A 446 -35.28 -24.14 10.69
N ALA A 447 -35.15 -22.82 10.55
CA ALA A 447 -36.26 -21.90 10.74
C ALA A 447 -37.31 -22.04 9.63
N THR A 448 -36.88 -22.13 8.37
CA THR A 448 -37.79 -22.32 7.23
C THR A 448 -38.52 -23.67 7.25
N GLU A 449 -37.85 -24.74 7.68
CA GLU A 449 -38.50 -26.06 7.86
C GLU A 449 -39.55 -26.04 8.97
N LYS A 450 -39.31 -25.30 10.06
CA LYS A 450 -40.31 -25.12 11.13
C LYS A 450 -41.51 -24.31 10.67
N GLU A 451 -41.31 -23.29 9.84
CA GLU A 451 -42.39 -22.49 9.25
C GLU A 451 -43.21 -23.30 8.24
N MET A 452 -42.58 -24.12 7.39
CA MET A 452 -43.28 -25.05 6.50
C MET A 452 -44.06 -26.13 7.25
N ASN A 453 -43.50 -26.67 8.33
CA ASN A 453 -44.18 -27.68 9.15
C ASN A 453 -45.35 -27.08 9.96
N GLN A 454 -45.29 -25.80 10.35
CA GLN A 454 -46.44 -25.09 10.95
C GLN A 454 -47.53 -24.78 9.91
N ALA A 455 -47.18 -24.46 8.67
CA ALA A 455 -48.15 -24.25 7.59
C ALA A 455 -48.85 -25.55 7.16
N ASN A 456 -48.14 -26.69 7.13
CA ASN A 456 -48.70 -27.98 6.78
C ASN A 456 -49.62 -28.56 7.88
N ALA A 457 -49.39 -28.20 9.16
CA ALA A 457 -50.26 -28.61 10.28
C ALA A 457 -51.61 -27.86 10.31
N VAL A 458 -51.80 -26.82 9.50
CA VAL A 458 -53.06 -26.06 9.40
C VAL A 458 -53.96 -26.58 8.25
N GLN A 459 -53.46 -27.48 7.40
CA GLN A 459 -54.19 -27.99 6.23
C GLN A 459 -54.81 -29.39 6.39
N ASP A 460 -54.57 -30.11 7.49
CA ASP A 460 -55.22 -31.40 7.76
C ASP A 460 -55.97 -31.38 9.10
N GLY A 461 -57.31 -31.44 9.02
CA GLY A 461 -58.19 -31.79 10.14
C GLY A 461 -58.92 -30.62 10.82
N ASN A 462 -60.18 -30.40 10.43
CA ASN A 462 -61.17 -29.63 11.17
C ASN A 462 -62.00 -30.59 12.04
N GLU A 463 -61.95 -30.47 13.38
CA GLU A 463 -63.10 -30.66 14.30
C GLU A 463 -62.72 -30.33 15.77
N ASN A 464 -63.04 -29.09 16.14
CA ASN A 464 -63.72 -28.59 17.34
C ASN A 464 -63.65 -29.27 18.76
N VAL A 465 -63.57 -28.37 19.77
CA VAL A 465 -64.10 -28.41 21.17
C VAL A 465 -63.16 -28.70 22.38
N ASN A 466 -62.79 -27.57 23.03
CA ASN A 466 -62.82 -27.26 24.49
C ASN A 466 -61.66 -27.55 25.46
N SER A 467 -61.58 -26.62 26.42
CA SER A 467 -61.01 -26.64 27.78
C SER A 467 -59.50 -26.47 27.97
N GLN A 468 -59.15 -25.20 28.18
CA GLN A 468 -58.36 -24.65 29.29
C GLN A 468 -58.10 -25.61 30.48
N LEU A 469 -56.87 -25.51 31.05
CA LEU A 469 -56.24 -26.13 32.24
C LEU A 469 -55.02 -26.95 31.78
N VAL A 470 -53.75 -26.59 32.00
CA VAL A 470 -53.10 -26.25 33.26
C VAL A 470 -51.87 -25.38 32.97
N ALA A 471 -51.75 -24.29 33.73
CA ALA A 471 -50.57 -23.46 33.80
C ALA A 471 -49.42 -24.19 34.52
N LYS A 472 -48.19 -23.82 34.14
CA LYS A 472 -46.91 -24.05 34.84
C LYS A 472 -46.28 -25.43 34.63
N GLU A 473 -45.41 -25.51 33.62
CA GLU A 473 -43.97 -25.79 33.77
C GLU A 473 -43.37 -25.93 32.36
N GLY A 474 -42.24 -25.29 32.10
CA GLY A 474 -41.57 -25.35 30.78
C GLY A 474 -41.22 -24.01 30.16
N LYS A 475 -41.34 -22.90 30.90
CA LYS A 475 -40.85 -21.58 30.48
C LYS A 475 -39.44 -21.28 30.99
N GLU A 476 -38.57 -22.28 30.98
CA GLU A 476 -37.12 -22.13 31.18
C GLU A 476 -36.47 -23.32 30.48
N ARG A 477 -35.72 -23.06 29.40
CA ARG A 477 -34.80 -23.98 28.65
C ARG A 477 -34.91 -23.87 27.12
N LYS A 478 -35.24 -22.72 26.54
CA LYS A 478 -34.91 -22.46 25.12
C LYS A 478 -34.53 -20.99 25.00
N ASN A 479 -33.23 -20.70 25.08
CA ASN A 479 -32.52 -19.49 24.59
C ASN A 479 -31.09 -19.31 25.19
N ALA A 480 -30.57 -20.27 25.96
CA ALA A 480 -29.24 -20.16 26.55
C ALA A 480 -28.00 -20.49 25.66
N PRO A 481 -28.05 -21.31 24.58
CA PRO A 481 -26.81 -21.68 23.88
C PRO A 481 -26.34 -20.64 22.85
N ALA A 482 -27.26 -19.91 22.21
CA ALA A 482 -26.94 -19.03 21.08
C ALA A 482 -26.23 -17.73 21.50
N SER A 483 -26.58 -17.16 22.66
CA SER A 483 -25.93 -15.95 23.19
C SER A 483 -24.49 -16.22 23.62
N LYS A 484 -24.23 -17.29 24.37
CA LYS A 484 -22.87 -17.64 24.84
C LYS A 484 -21.91 -17.95 23.69
N MET A 485 -22.38 -18.61 22.63
CA MET A 485 -21.55 -18.98 21.48
C MET A 485 -21.21 -17.76 20.59
N GLY A 486 -22.12 -16.77 20.51
CA GLY A 486 -21.86 -15.48 19.86
C GLY A 486 -20.79 -14.66 20.59
N ASP A 487 -20.84 -14.62 21.93
CA ASP A 487 -19.88 -13.90 22.75
C ASP A 487 -18.46 -14.48 22.66
N VAL A 488 -18.33 -15.81 22.65
CA VAL A 488 -17.04 -16.51 22.47
C VAL A 488 -16.45 -16.23 21.08
N LYS A 489 -17.28 -16.20 20.03
CA LYS A 489 -16.83 -15.88 18.66
C LYS A 489 -16.40 -14.42 18.49
N LEU A 490 -17.11 -13.48 19.12
CA LEU A 490 -16.72 -12.07 19.16
C LEU A 490 -15.43 -11.85 19.94
N HIS A 491 -15.21 -12.59 21.03
CA HIS A 491 -13.97 -12.54 21.79
C HIS A 491 -12.79 -13.15 21.01
N LEU A 492 -12.99 -14.28 20.34
CA LEU A 492 -11.98 -14.92 19.50
C LEU A 492 -11.63 -14.05 18.29
N GLY A 493 -12.62 -13.43 17.64
CA GLY A 493 -12.38 -12.47 16.56
C GLY A 493 -11.58 -11.24 16.99
N ARG A 494 -11.86 -10.69 18.19
CA ARG A 494 -11.07 -9.60 18.78
C ARG A 494 -9.65 -10.05 19.16
N HIS A 495 -9.48 -11.28 19.63
CA HIS A 495 -8.18 -11.86 19.94
C HIS A 495 -7.30 -12.00 18.69
N LEU A 496 -7.84 -12.61 17.63
CA LEU A 496 -7.14 -12.77 16.35
C LEU A 496 -6.81 -11.43 15.71
N GLU A 497 -7.70 -10.43 15.80
CA GLU A 497 -7.38 -9.07 15.31
C GLU A 497 -6.35 -8.34 16.18
N LYS A 498 -6.23 -8.69 17.46
CA LYS A 498 -5.17 -8.18 18.34
C LYS A 498 -3.82 -8.82 17.96
N GLU A 499 -3.79 -10.14 17.75
CA GLU A 499 -2.61 -10.89 17.33
C GLU A 499 -2.12 -10.50 15.94
N LEU A 500 -3.03 -10.36 14.97
CA LEU A 500 -2.70 -9.91 13.61
C LEU A 500 -2.00 -8.54 13.63
N LEU A 501 -2.39 -7.69 14.58
CA LEU A 501 -1.81 -6.36 14.74
C LEU A 501 -0.52 -6.38 15.57
N ASP A 502 -0.37 -7.32 16.51
CA ASP A 502 0.86 -7.52 17.28
C ASP A 502 1.96 -8.17 16.43
N GLN A 503 1.58 -8.90 15.39
CA GLN A 503 2.50 -9.55 14.44
C GLN A 503 2.72 -8.74 13.16
N SER A 504 2.24 -7.49 13.08
CA SER A 504 2.41 -6.67 11.89
C SER A 504 3.91 -6.50 11.57
N VAL A 505 4.26 -6.88 10.35
CA VAL A 505 5.64 -6.96 9.84
C VAL A 505 6.25 -5.58 9.60
N ARG A 506 5.42 -4.57 9.32
CA ARG A 506 5.84 -3.18 9.09
C ARG A 506 4.74 -2.21 9.52
N THR A 507 5.11 -1.18 10.29
CA THR A 507 4.20 -0.07 10.58
C THR A 507 3.82 0.62 9.27
N SER A 508 2.54 0.55 8.89
CA SER A 508 2.00 1.18 7.69
C SER A 508 1.18 2.41 8.07
N PRO A 509 1.15 3.46 7.22
CA PRO A 509 0.37 4.66 7.53
C PRO A 509 -1.12 4.31 7.53
N LEU A 510 -1.85 4.80 8.52
CA LEU A 510 -3.30 4.64 8.67
C LEU A 510 -4.08 5.25 7.49
N GLY A 511 -3.53 6.29 6.86
CA GLY A 511 -4.15 6.93 5.72
C GLY A 511 -3.54 8.28 5.40
N LYS A 512 -4.20 9.01 4.50
CA LYS A 512 -3.80 10.35 4.07
C LYS A 512 -4.96 11.33 4.22
N ASP A 513 -4.65 12.60 4.50
CA ASP A 513 -5.66 13.66 4.48
C ASP A 513 -5.77 14.37 3.12
N ARG A 514 -6.55 15.46 3.05
CA ARG A 514 -6.71 16.26 1.82
C ARG A 514 -5.40 16.82 1.26
N TYR A 515 -4.41 17.06 2.13
CA TYR A 515 -3.10 17.62 1.81
C TYR A 515 -2.03 16.54 1.59
N TYR A 516 -2.43 15.26 1.53
CA TYR A 516 -1.53 14.11 1.38
C TYR A 516 -0.60 13.85 2.58
N ASN A 517 -0.86 14.47 3.73
CA ASN A 517 -0.14 14.16 4.96
C ASN A 517 -0.48 12.74 5.39
N ARG A 518 0.53 11.97 5.78
CA ARG A 518 0.41 10.56 6.18
C ARG A 518 0.30 10.46 7.69
N TYR A 519 -0.62 9.63 8.15
CA TYR A 519 -0.86 9.43 9.58
C TYR A 519 -0.31 8.08 10.01
N TRP A 520 0.51 8.06 11.06
CA TRP A 520 1.23 6.88 11.53
C TRP A 520 0.90 6.62 13.00
N PHE A 521 0.62 5.37 13.35
CA PHE A 521 0.36 4.98 14.74
C PHE A 521 1.31 3.87 15.17
N PHE A 522 2.23 4.21 16.08
CA PHE A 522 3.15 3.26 16.68
C PHE A 522 2.58 2.79 18.02
N ARG A 523 2.17 1.51 18.07
CA ARG A 523 1.43 0.93 19.20
C ARG A 523 2.13 1.07 20.56
N ARG A 524 3.46 1.09 20.55
CA ARG A 524 4.30 1.17 21.76
C ARG A 524 4.44 2.59 22.31
N GLU A 525 4.21 3.61 21.49
CA GLU A 525 4.43 5.00 21.88
C GLU A 525 3.16 5.67 22.41
N GLY A 526 1.99 5.30 21.88
CA GLY A 526 0.73 5.91 22.30
C GLY A 526 0.57 7.36 21.82
N ARG A 527 1.15 7.70 20.67
CA ARG A 527 0.98 8.97 19.95
C ARG A 527 0.55 8.69 18.51
N LEU A 528 -0.24 9.60 17.93
CA LEU A 528 -0.59 9.57 16.50
C LEU A 528 0.30 10.56 15.77
N PHE A 529 1.23 10.07 14.96
CA PHE A 529 2.17 10.91 14.21
C PHE A 529 1.57 11.33 12.86
N VAL A 530 1.95 12.52 12.40
CA VAL A 530 1.63 13.04 11.08
C VAL A 530 2.91 13.43 10.38
N GLU A 531 3.03 12.98 9.14
CA GLU A 531 4.16 13.27 8.25
C GLU A 531 3.65 14.05 7.05
N SER A 532 4.33 15.11 6.67
CA SER A 532 3.98 15.90 5.50
C SER A 532 4.06 15.11 4.20
N ALA A 533 3.38 15.60 3.16
CA ALA A 533 3.40 14.95 1.85
C ALA A 533 4.83 14.76 1.28
N ASP A 534 5.71 15.72 1.53
CA ASP A 534 7.12 15.75 1.10
C ASP A 534 8.10 15.10 2.09
N SER A 535 7.61 14.49 3.18
CA SER A 535 8.41 13.80 4.21
C SER A 535 9.35 14.70 5.03
N LYS A 536 9.25 16.03 4.91
CA LYS A 536 10.16 16.97 5.58
C LYS A 536 9.68 17.43 6.94
N GLU A 537 8.37 17.44 7.15
CA GLU A 537 7.76 17.91 8.39
C GLU A 537 7.08 16.76 9.10
N TRP A 538 7.23 16.75 10.42
CA TRP A 538 6.62 15.79 11.31
C TRP A 538 5.91 16.51 12.46
N GLY A 539 4.81 15.93 12.89
CA GLY A 539 4.09 16.33 14.09
C GLY A 539 3.41 15.13 14.74
N TYR A 540 2.78 15.35 15.89
CA TYR A 540 2.00 14.31 16.54
C TYR A 540 0.80 14.85 17.33
N TYR A 541 -0.16 13.98 17.58
CA TYR A 541 -1.26 14.17 18.52
C TYR A 541 -1.07 13.21 19.70
N SER A 542 -1.29 13.74 20.90
CA SER A 542 -0.99 13.07 22.18
C SER A 542 -2.14 13.07 23.17
N THR A 543 -3.25 13.75 22.86
CA THR A 543 -4.44 13.78 23.70
C THR A 543 -5.64 13.16 22.98
N LYS A 544 -6.64 12.74 23.76
CA LYS A 544 -7.87 12.16 23.21
C LYS A 544 -8.69 13.23 22.50
N GLU A 545 -8.68 14.43 23.06
CA GLU A 545 -9.37 15.62 22.54
C GLU A 545 -8.81 16.03 21.17
N GLU A 546 -7.49 15.97 21.00
CA GLU A 546 -6.83 16.17 19.70
C GLU A 546 -7.24 15.12 18.67
N LEU A 547 -7.32 13.85 19.08
CA LEU A 547 -7.75 12.75 18.22
C LEU A 547 -9.22 12.92 17.79
N ASP A 548 -10.10 13.26 18.71
CA ASP A 548 -11.52 13.51 18.46
C ASP A 548 -11.69 14.72 17.52
N ALA A 549 -10.94 15.81 17.77
CA ALA A 549 -10.93 16.99 16.93
C ALA A 549 -10.41 16.69 15.52
N LEU A 550 -9.39 15.84 15.39
CA LEU A 550 -8.89 15.38 14.09
C LEU A 550 -9.97 14.60 13.35
N ILE A 551 -10.58 13.58 13.97
CA ILE A 551 -11.61 12.72 13.35
C ILE A 551 -12.85 13.54 12.94
N GLY A 552 -13.24 14.52 13.77
CA GLY A 552 -14.33 15.44 13.47
C GLY A 552 -14.03 16.40 12.32
N SER A 553 -12.75 16.70 12.06
CA SER A 553 -12.34 17.62 10.99
C SER A 553 -12.29 16.97 9.60
N LEU A 554 -12.31 15.63 9.53
CA LEU A 554 -12.18 14.87 8.28
C LEU A 554 -13.49 14.85 7.49
N ASN A 555 -13.43 15.25 6.22
CA ASN A 555 -14.58 15.30 5.34
C ASN A 555 -14.78 13.98 4.58
N ILE A 556 -15.83 13.24 4.93
CA ILE A 556 -16.19 11.96 4.31
C ILE A 556 -16.60 12.06 2.84
N LYS A 557 -16.87 13.27 2.33
CA LYS A 557 -17.10 13.52 0.90
C LYS A 557 -15.81 13.38 0.09
N GLY A 558 -14.65 13.51 0.72
CA GLY A 558 -13.34 13.30 0.13
C GLY A 558 -12.94 11.81 0.14
N ILE A 559 -12.28 11.33 -0.92
CA ILE A 559 -11.84 9.93 -1.00
C ILE A 559 -10.79 9.60 0.07
N ARG A 560 -9.80 10.48 0.28
CA ARG A 560 -8.68 10.24 1.20
C ARG A 560 -9.12 10.38 2.65
N GLU A 561 -9.79 11.46 2.98
CA GLU A 561 -10.28 11.74 4.33
C GLU A 561 -11.37 10.74 4.76
N ARG A 562 -12.22 10.26 3.84
CA ARG A 562 -13.11 9.13 4.14
C ARG A 562 -12.34 7.87 4.49
N ALA A 563 -11.32 7.50 3.71
CA ALA A 563 -10.52 6.32 3.98
C ALA A 563 -9.75 6.44 5.30
N LEU A 564 -9.15 7.60 5.56
CA LEU A 564 -8.45 7.91 6.80
C LEU A 564 -9.40 7.86 8.00
N LYS A 565 -10.60 8.47 7.90
CA LYS A 565 -11.59 8.43 8.97
C LYS A 565 -12.04 7.01 9.28
N GLN A 566 -12.31 6.19 8.27
CA GLN A 566 -12.66 4.78 8.46
C GLN A 566 -11.56 3.99 9.19
N GLN A 567 -10.29 4.25 8.88
CA GLN A 567 -9.18 3.62 9.59
C GLN A 567 -9.05 4.15 11.01
N LEU A 568 -9.13 5.47 11.24
CA LEU A 568 -9.08 6.07 12.57
C LEU A 568 -10.23 5.56 13.46
N ASP A 569 -11.45 5.47 12.94
CA ASP A 569 -12.61 4.92 13.67
C ASP A 569 -12.38 3.45 14.05
N LYS A 570 -11.83 2.66 13.11
CA LYS A 570 -11.48 1.25 13.36
C LYS A 570 -10.45 1.11 14.49
N PHE A 571 -9.46 2.01 14.53
CA PHE A 571 -8.38 1.98 15.51
C PHE A 571 -8.63 2.84 16.74
N TYR A 572 -9.75 3.56 16.82
CA TYR A 572 -10.03 4.59 17.81
C TYR A 572 -9.81 4.11 19.25
N ASN A 573 -10.47 3.01 19.64
CA ASN A 573 -10.36 2.46 20.98
C ASN A 573 -8.90 2.07 21.32
N LYS A 574 -8.13 1.61 20.33
CA LYS A 574 -6.72 1.22 20.53
C LYS A 574 -5.84 2.45 20.71
N ILE A 575 -6.03 3.48 19.87
CA ILE A 575 -5.28 4.73 19.94
C ILE A 575 -5.61 5.45 21.25
N SER A 576 -6.90 5.62 21.58
CA SER A 576 -7.36 6.26 22.82
C SER A 576 -6.81 5.56 24.06
N ASN A 577 -6.89 4.23 24.13
CA ASN A 577 -6.35 3.48 25.27
C ASN A 577 -4.82 3.61 25.38
N ALA A 578 -4.10 3.65 24.26
CA ALA A 578 -2.64 3.82 24.26
C ALA A 578 -2.24 5.23 24.70
N VAL A 579 -2.94 6.25 24.22
CA VAL A 579 -2.79 7.65 24.62
C VAL A 579 -3.05 7.83 26.12
N GLU A 580 -4.17 7.30 26.62
CA GLU A 580 -4.51 7.38 28.05
C GLU A 580 -3.51 6.63 28.93
N LYS A 581 -3.04 5.46 28.47
CA LYS A 581 -2.01 4.69 29.18
C LYS A 581 -0.72 5.49 29.28
N ARG A 582 -0.27 6.09 28.18
CA ARG A 582 0.93 6.94 28.17
C ARG A 582 0.76 8.13 29.11
N LEU A 583 -0.38 8.82 29.06
CA LEU A 583 -0.64 9.96 29.92
C LEU A 583 -0.55 9.58 31.41
N LYS A 584 -1.08 8.40 31.79
CA LYS A 584 -0.93 7.84 33.15
C LYS A 584 0.51 7.51 33.52
N GLU A 585 1.29 6.97 32.59
CA GLU A 585 2.70 6.67 32.81
C GLU A 585 3.54 7.94 33.00
N VAL A 586 3.33 8.94 32.16
CA VAL A 586 4.02 10.24 32.25
C VAL A 586 3.65 10.98 33.54
N THR A 587 2.36 11.02 33.89
CA THR A 587 1.92 11.65 35.16
C THR A 587 2.48 10.91 36.38
N HIS A 588 2.51 9.58 36.36
CA HIS A 588 3.15 8.79 37.42
C HIS A 588 4.66 9.06 37.51
N GLN A 589 5.38 9.14 36.38
CA GLN A 589 6.80 9.48 36.35
C GLN A 589 7.05 10.87 36.94
N LEU A 590 6.28 11.88 36.55
CA LEU A 590 6.38 13.23 37.10
C LEU A 590 6.11 13.25 38.62
N LEU A 591 5.11 12.51 39.10
CA LEU A 591 4.84 12.38 40.54
C LEU A 591 5.98 11.67 41.30
N VAL A 592 6.60 10.66 40.70
CA VAL A 592 7.76 9.97 41.27
C VAL A 592 8.97 10.90 41.32
N GLU A 593 9.28 11.62 40.24
CA GLU A 593 10.37 12.59 40.18
C GLU A 593 10.15 13.72 41.20
N GLU A 594 8.93 14.27 41.26
CA GLU A 594 8.56 15.28 42.25
C GLU A 594 8.65 14.74 43.68
N ALA A 595 8.28 13.47 43.92
CA ALA A 595 8.45 12.81 45.21
C ALA A 595 9.92 12.56 45.57
N VAL A 596 10.78 12.23 44.59
CA VAL A 596 12.24 12.09 44.79
C VAL A 596 12.85 13.44 45.13
N LEU A 597 12.47 14.51 44.43
CA LEU A 597 12.87 15.90 44.73
C LEU A 597 12.39 16.34 46.13
N ARG A 598 11.19 15.94 46.55
CA ARG A 598 10.69 16.17 47.92
C ARG A 598 11.37 15.32 48.99
N ARG A 599 11.92 14.15 48.64
CA ARG A 599 12.71 13.32 49.56
C ARG A 599 14.13 13.83 49.73
N SER A 600 14.73 14.49 48.72
CA SER A 600 16.05 15.12 48.86
C SER A 600 16.04 16.45 49.62
N SER A 601 14.86 16.99 49.95
CA SER A 601 14.68 18.24 50.71
C SER A 601 14.24 18.03 52.17
N ARG A 602 14.12 16.79 52.67
CA ARG A 602 13.85 16.50 54.09
C ARG A 602 15.11 16.09 54.83
N VAL A 603 15.93 17.08 55.17
CA VAL A 603 16.66 17.09 56.44
C VAL A 603 15.81 17.96 57.37
N HIS A 604 15.08 17.35 58.30
CA HIS A 604 14.51 18.11 59.41
C HIS A 604 15.67 18.53 60.30
N ALA A 605 16.08 19.79 60.24
CA ALA A 605 16.84 20.39 61.31
C ALA A 605 15.97 20.39 62.56
N HIS A 606 16.48 19.86 63.67
CA HIS A 606 15.82 20.01 64.96
C HIS A 606 15.73 21.52 65.29
N PRO A 607 14.66 21.99 65.95
CA PRO A 607 14.42 23.44 66.15
C PRO A 607 15.46 24.18 67.01
N LYS A 608 16.55 23.52 67.43
CA LYS A 608 17.58 24.07 68.32
C LYS A 608 18.95 24.23 67.67
N ASP A 609 19.16 23.80 66.43
CA ASP A 609 20.49 23.85 65.81
C ASP A 609 20.63 24.96 64.78
N SER A 610 21.76 25.67 64.83
CA SER A 610 22.04 26.79 63.94
C SER A 610 22.17 26.31 62.48
N PRO A 611 21.54 26.96 61.49
CA PRO A 611 21.57 26.53 60.09
C PRO A 611 22.98 26.51 59.46
N SER A 612 23.96 27.15 60.10
CA SER A 612 25.32 27.32 59.58
C SER A 612 26.30 26.19 59.94
N THR A 613 25.89 25.17 60.69
CA THR A 613 26.80 24.07 61.12
C THR A 613 26.31 22.67 60.75
N SER A 614 25.12 22.54 60.18
CA SER A 614 24.47 21.25 59.89
C SER A 614 25.18 20.41 58.82
N PHE A 615 26.09 20.99 58.03
CA PHE A 615 26.88 20.26 57.02
C PHE A 615 28.08 19.49 57.61
N LEU A 616 28.43 19.72 58.87
CA LEU A 616 29.56 19.05 59.54
C LEU A 616 29.21 17.66 60.11
N GLU A 617 27.92 17.32 60.21
CA GLU A 617 27.46 16.01 60.71
C GLU A 617 27.13 15.00 59.59
N TYR A 618 27.40 15.36 58.33
CA TYR A 618 27.16 14.46 57.20
C TYR A 618 28.13 13.28 57.23
N VAL A 619 27.62 12.07 57.55
CA VAL A 619 28.36 10.81 57.40
C VAL A 619 27.68 9.95 56.34
N ASN A 620 28.41 9.68 55.25
CA ASN A 620 27.93 8.89 54.12
C ASN A 620 28.08 7.38 54.44
N THR A 621 27.00 6.72 54.85
CA THR A 621 26.97 5.25 54.94
C THR A 621 25.88 4.65 54.06
N TRP A 622 26.30 3.79 53.14
CA TRP A 622 25.45 3.01 52.23
C TRP A 622 24.67 1.94 53.02
N LYS A 623 23.34 1.96 52.97
CA LYS A 623 22.49 0.87 53.53
C LYS A 623 22.09 -0.11 52.43
N PRO A 624 22.47 -1.40 52.52
CA PRO A 624 22.01 -2.41 51.58
C PRO A 624 20.52 -2.75 51.82
N VAL A 625 19.78 -2.92 50.73
CA VAL A 625 18.36 -3.30 50.71
C VAL A 625 18.21 -4.72 51.29
N GLN A 626 17.48 -4.87 52.39
CA GLN A 626 17.15 -6.18 52.96
C GLN A 626 16.22 -6.95 52.01
N LYS A 627 16.69 -8.12 51.54
CA LYS A 627 15.85 -9.13 50.86
C LYS A 627 14.79 -9.62 51.84
N ARG A 628 13.50 -9.49 51.46
CA ARG A 628 12.38 -10.16 52.13
C ARG A 628 12.53 -11.68 51.95
N ASN A 629 13.05 -12.37 52.95
CA ASN A 629 12.88 -13.82 53.06
C ASN A 629 11.45 -14.09 53.51
N ARG A 630 10.66 -14.79 52.68
CA ARG A 630 9.46 -15.51 53.14
C ARG A 630 9.92 -16.81 53.77
N SER A 631 9.95 -16.88 55.10
CA SER A 631 9.97 -18.17 55.80
C SER A 631 8.54 -18.71 55.84
N LYS A 632 8.37 -19.94 55.33
CA LYS A 632 7.39 -20.88 55.86
C LYS A 632 7.88 -21.28 57.25
N ASP A 633 7.04 -21.14 58.25
CA ASP A 633 6.72 -22.17 59.25
C ASP A 633 5.98 -21.51 60.43
N ASP A 634 4.79 -22.04 60.71
CA ASP A 634 4.32 -22.43 62.04
C ASP A 634 2.78 -22.53 62.04
N ARG A 635 2.30 -23.72 61.66
CA ARG A 635 1.06 -24.30 62.20
C ARG A 635 1.47 -25.13 63.41
N ALA A 636 1.32 -24.58 64.61
CA ALA A 636 1.21 -25.32 65.85
C ALA A 636 0.59 -24.43 66.92
N THR A 637 -0.73 -24.31 66.92
CA THR A 637 -1.66 -24.53 68.05
C THR A 637 -3.05 -24.00 67.70
#